data_AF-A0A1G8MRZ8-F1
#
_entry.id   AF-A0A1G8MRZ8-F1
#
_cell.length_a   1.000
_cell.length_b   1.000
_cell.length_c   1.000
_cell.angle_alpha   90.00
_cell.angle_beta   90.00
_cell.angle_gamma   90.00
#
_symmetry.space_group_name_H-M   'P 1'
#
loop_
_entity.id
_entity.type
_entity.pdbx_description
1 polymer ?
#
loop_
_entity_poly.entity_id
_entity_poly.type
_entity_poly.pdbx_seq_one_letter_code
_entity_poly.pdbx_strand_id
1 'polypeptide(L)'
;MIRSLFDAVRVTLAATVAHGETFTAGYPEGRSAVDYIGGGQHVLVSGSHRTLFAASGDFAVAFGPSEIVVTIYAGQVFGAGETVHLNLDRAEGAPGESLASPGRMMAMEAVRFDLGAPVGSDSDGVCASQDGAAGAPLLLNGVLASESEGVATFDVPRNVVAAWTGAAVLTVTGTDEFGDTVVESSGSGTSMIGKKAFKTVTSVVPSASITAATVGNSKVLGLPAFLAATVDVLAEIEDGAAATPGTLVPGVTAAATASTGDVRGTYSPDSNPDGSKNFELTVLLRSVSAKGVEQFEG
;
A
#
# COMPACT_ATOMS: atom_id res chain seq x y z
N MET A 1 -8.71 -17.17 -1.84
CA MET A 1 -10.07 -17.76 -1.77
C MET A 1 -10.59 -17.51 -0.37
N ILE A 2 -11.46 -16.51 -0.17
CA ILE A 2 -11.93 -16.09 1.17
C ILE A 2 -13.45 -15.95 1.13
N ARG A 3 -14.12 -16.48 2.16
CA ARG A 3 -15.57 -16.78 2.26
C ARG A 3 -16.37 -15.58 2.82
N SER A 4 -17.55 -15.30 2.27
CA SER A 4 -18.56 -14.41 2.85
C SER A 4 -19.01 -14.90 4.24
N LEU A 5 -19.37 -13.97 5.14
CA LEU A 5 -19.88 -14.28 6.48
C LEU A 5 -21.41 -14.31 6.46
N PHE A 6 -21.99 -15.47 6.75
CA PHE A 6 -23.44 -15.67 6.75
C PHE A 6 -23.97 -15.91 8.16
N ASP A 7 -25.13 -15.33 8.46
CA ASP A 7 -25.99 -15.79 9.56
C ASP A 7 -27.09 -16.69 9.02
N ALA A 8 -27.22 -17.89 9.57
CA ALA A 8 -28.26 -18.83 9.17
C ALA A 8 -29.51 -18.68 10.05
N VAL A 9 -30.65 -18.36 9.43
CA VAL A 9 -31.98 -18.36 10.06
C VAL A 9 -32.76 -19.56 9.57
N ARG A 10 -33.30 -20.36 10.49
CA ARG A 10 -34.16 -21.50 10.18
C ARG A 10 -35.62 -21.10 10.31
N VAL A 11 -36.41 -21.32 9.27
CA VAL A 11 -37.84 -21.01 9.24
C VAL A 11 -38.63 -22.26 8.86
N THR A 12 -39.69 -22.57 9.61
CA THR A 12 -40.68 -23.56 9.22
C THR A 12 -41.89 -22.82 8.66
N LEU A 13 -42.22 -23.07 7.39
CA LEU A 13 -43.27 -22.35 6.68
C LEU A 13 -44.65 -22.71 7.23
N ALA A 14 -45.44 -21.72 7.65
CA ALA A 14 -46.78 -21.95 8.17
C ALA A 14 -47.82 -22.25 7.08
N ALA A 15 -47.53 -21.84 5.83
CA ALA A 15 -48.37 -22.02 4.66
C ALA A 15 -47.49 -22.35 3.44
N THR A 16 -48.12 -22.83 2.38
CA THR A 16 -47.45 -22.99 1.08
C THR A 16 -47.00 -21.62 0.57
N VAL A 17 -45.78 -21.54 0.02
CA VAL A 17 -45.20 -20.32 -0.57
C VAL A 17 -44.79 -20.63 -2.01
N ALA A 18 -45.49 -20.03 -2.97
CA ALA A 18 -45.25 -20.15 -4.40
C ALA A 18 -44.57 -18.88 -4.97
N HIS A 19 -44.39 -18.87 -6.30
CA HIS A 19 -43.86 -17.70 -7.02
C HIS A 19 -44.67 -16.43 -6.74
N GLY A 20 -43.98 -15.36 -6.35
CA GLY A 20 -44.54 -14.07 -5.99
C GLY A 20 -45.05 -13.97 -4.54
N GLU A 21 -45.11 -15.08 -3.81
CA GLU A 21 -45.56 -15.11 -2.43
C GLU A 21 -44.41 -14.88 -1.44
N THR A 22 -44.78 -14.60 -0.18
CA THR A 22 -43.83 -14.20 0.86
C THR A 22 -43.95 -15.06 2.12
N PHE A 23 -42.86 -15.12 2.87
CA PHE A 23 -42.86 -15.53 4.27
C PHE A 23 -41.99 -14.60 5.10
N THR A 24 -42.15 -14.63 6.42
CA THR A 24 -41.33 -13.81 7.33
C THR A 24 -40.34 -14.65 8.13
N ALA A 25 -39.22 -14.03 8.48
CA ALA A 25 -38.18 -14.61 9.32
C ALA A 25 -37.80 -13.60 10.41
N GLY A 26 -37.53 -14.09 11.63
CA GLY A 26 -36.97 -13.27 12.69
C GLY A 26 -35.47 -13.00 12.45
N TYR A 27 -34.96 -11.90 13.01
CA TYR A 27 -33.52 -11.65 13.03
C TYR A 27 -32.81 -12.63 13.97
N PRO A 28 -31.55 -13.02 13.67
CA PRO A 28 -30.68 -13.70 14.63
C PRO A 28 -30.54 -12.91 15.94
N GLU A 29 -30.24 -13.60 17.04
CA GLU A 29 -30.06 -12.97 18.35
C GLU A 29 -29.00 -11.86 18.30
N GLY A 30 -29.34 -10.68 18.82
CA GLY A 30 -28.45 -9.52 18.84
C GLY A 30 -28.30 -8.79 17.50
N ARG A 31 -29.12 -9.12 16.49
CA ARG A 31 -29.08 -8.52 15.15
C ARG A 31 -30.35 -7.74 14.82
N SER A 32 -30.23 -6.86 13.84
CA SER A 32 -31.31 -5.98 13.35
C SER A 32 -31.14 -5.69 11.86
N ALA A 33 -32.06 -4.90 11.28
CA ALA A 33 -32.02 -4.56 9.85
C ALA A 33 -30.66 -3.96 9.42
N VAL A 34 -30.03 -3.13 10.25
CA VAL A 34 -28.80 -2.41 9.88
C VAL A 34 -27.60 -3.34 9.68
N ASP A 35 -27.64 -4.54 10.26
CA ASP A 35 -26.58 -5.56 10.12
C ASP A 35 -26.56 -6.22 8.73
N TYR A 36 -27.63 -6.05 7.94
CA TYR A 36 -27.83 -6.74 6.67
C TYR A 36 -28.16 -5.79 5.50
N ILE A 37 -28.56 -4.54 5.78
CA ILE A 37 -28.75 -3.50 4.74
C ILE A 37 -27.41 -3.27 4.02
N GLY A 38 -27.34 -3.65 2.74
CA GLY A 38 -26.13 -3.61 1.92
C GLY A 38 -25.55 -4.98 1.58
N GLY A 39 -25.94 -6.05 2.29
CA GLY A 39 -25.63 -7.43 1.87
C GLY A 39 -26.42 -7.84 0.62
N GLY A 40 -25.78 -8.55 -0.31
CA GLY A 40 -26.38 -8.90 -1.60
C GLY A 40 -26.38 -10.39 -1.92
N GLN A 41 -25.59 -11.19 -1.20
CA GLN A 41 -25.37 -12.60 -1.52
C GLN A 41 -26.22 -13.57 -0.70
N HIS A 42 -27.44 -13.19 -0.29
CA HIS A 42 -28.29 -14.07 0.50
C HIS A 42 -28.59 -15.40 -0.21
N VAL A 43 -28.56 -16.49 0.54
CA VAL A 43 -28.76 -17.86 0.02
C VAL A 43 -29.90 -18.53 0.77
N LEU A 44 -30.88 -19.05 0.05
CA LEU A 44 -31.95 -19.86 0.61
C LEU A 44 -31.74 -21.33 0.26
N VAL A 45 -31.65 -22.18 1.28
CA VAL A 45 -31.50 -23.63 1.11
C VAL A 45 -32.72 -24.34 1.67
N SER A 46 -33.27 -25.26 0.89
CA SER A 46 -34.28 -26.22 1.32
C SER A 46 -33.75 -27.65 1.10
N GLY A 47 -34.23 -28.61 1.89
CA GLY A 47 -33.95 -30.03 1.67
C GLY A 47 -34.67 -30.64 0.46
N SER A 48 -35.70 -29.97 -0.07
CA SER A 48 -36.58 -30.49 -1.13
C SER A 48 -36.35 -29.83 -2.49
N HIS A 49 -35.55 -28.77 -2.55
CA HIS A 49 -35.41 -27.91 -3.72
C HIS A 49 -33.96 -27.51 -3.97
N ARG A 50 -33.66 -27.01 -5.18
CA ARG A 50 -32.35 -26.43 -5.50
C ARG A 50 -32.10 -25.20 -4.61
N THR A 51 -30.85 -24.93 -4.27
CA THR A 51 -30.45 -23.69 -3.60
C THR A 51 -30.82 -22.46 -4.44
N LEU A 52 -31.42 -21.47 -3.81
CA LEU A 52 -31.79 -20.20 -4.44
C LEU A 52 -30.83 -19.09 -4.01
N PHE A 53 -30.55 -18.15 -4.91
CA PHE A 53 -29.63 -17.04 -4.68
C PHE A 53 -30.33 -15.70 -4.93
N ALA A 54 -30.28 -14.79 -3.95
CA ALA A 54 -30.87 -13.46 -4.09
C ALA A 54 -30.20 -12.65 -5.21
N ALA A 55 -28.87 -12.76 -5.33
CA ALA A 55 -28.09 -12.13 -6.40
C ALA A 55 -28.49 -12.60 -7.81
N SER A 56 -29.07 -13.80 -7.93
CA SER A 56 -29.58 -14.35 -9.21
C SER A 56 -31.03 -13.97 -9.48
N GLY A 57 -31.68 -13.23 -8.57
CA GLY A 57 -33.10 -12.87 -8.65
C GLY A 57 -34.05 -14.03 -8.35
N ASP A 58 -33.58 -15.15 -7.78
CA ASP A 58 -34.45 -16.28 -7.42
C ASP A 58 -35.40 -15.93 -6.25
N PHE A 59 -35.02 -14.97 -5.41
CA PHE A 59 -35.84 -14.44 -4.33
C PHE A 59 -35.33 -13.04 -3.93
N ALA A 60 -36.14 -12.28 -3.20
CA ALA A 60 -35.72 -11.02 -2.60
C ALA A 60 -35.92 -11.01 -1.09
N VAL A 61 -35.15 -10.17 -0.41
CA VAL A 61 -35.21 -9.96 1.03
C VAL A 61 -35.48 -8.48 1.29
N ALA A 62 -36.48 -8.19 2.12
CA ALA A 62 -36.76 -6.86 2.63
C ALA A 62 -36.62 -6.83 4.15
N PHE A 63 -35.74 -5.97 4.65
CA PHE A 63 -35.44 -5.85 6.07
C PHE A 63 -36.42 -4.86 6.73
N GLY A 64 -37.40 -5.40 7.46
CA GLY A 64 -38.33 -4.62 8.27
C GLY A 64 -37.80 -4.31 9.68
N PRO A 65 -38.53 -3.52 10.49
CA PRO A 65 -38.06 -3.10 11.81
C PRO A 65 -37.94 -4.25 12.83
N SER A 66 -38.72 -5.32 12.68
CA SER A 66 -38.73 -6.48 13.60
C SER A 66 -38.61 -7.84 12.90
N GLU A 67 -38.91 -7.89 11.61
CA GLU A 67 -38.91 -9.12 10.81
C GLU A 67 -38.32 -8.85 9.43
N ILE A 68 -37.84 -9.93 8.82
CA ILE A 68 -37.33 -10.01 7.46
C ILE A 68 -38.44 -10.60 6.59
N VAL A 69 -38.82 -9.90 5.52
CA VAL A 69 -39.78 -10.41 4.53
C VAL A 69 -39.01 -11.01 3.37
N VAL A 70 -39.29 -12.27 3.05
CA VAL A 70 -38.67 -12.99 1.93
C VAL A 70 -39.73 -13.23 0.85
N THR A 71 -39.47 -12.77 -0.37
CA THR A 71 -40.35 -12.99 -1.53
C THR A 71 -39.72 -13.99 -2.48
N ILE A 72 -40.41 -15.07 -2.83
CA ILE A 72 -39.91 -16.08 -3.77
C ILE A 72 -40.21 -15.67 -5.20
N TYR A 73 -39.20 -15.66 -6.08
CA TYR A 73 -39.37 -15.39 -7.52
C TYR A 73 -38.95 -16.58 -8.39
N ALA A 74 -38.30 -17.59 -7.83
CA ALA A 74 -38.11 -18.87 -8.49
C ALA A 74 -39.47 -19.57 -8.69
N GLY A 75 -39.61 -20.34 -9.76
CA GLY A 75 -40.82 -21.14 -10.03
C GLY A 75 -41.01 -22.36 -9.11
N GLN A 76 -40.45 -22.32 -7.89
CA GLN A 76 -40.55 -23.39 -6.90
C GLN A 76 -41.75 -23.15 -5.99
N VAL A 77 -42.32 -24.22 -5.47
CA VAL A 77 -43.44 -24.18 -4.52
C VAL A 77 -43.00 -24.87 -3.25
N PHE A 78 -42.81 -24.10 -2.19
CA PHE A 78 -42.45 -24.61 -0.88
C PHE A 78 -43.72 -24.95 -0.10
N GLY A 79 -43.82 -26.16 0.42
CA GLY A 79 -45.03 -26.64 1.09
C GLY A 79 -45.18 -26.08 2.51
N ALA A 80 -46.41 -26.00 3.00
CA ALA A 80 -46.65 -25.79 4.43
C ALA A 80 -45.96 -26.88 5.27
N GLY A 81 -45.28 -26.49 6.34
CA GLY A 81 -44.48 -27.35 7.21
C GLY A 81 -43.05 -27.60 6.73
N GLU A 82 -42.67 -27.14 5.54
CA GLU A 82 -41.30 -27.25 5.03
C GLU A 82 -40.35 -26.34 5.83
N THR A 83 -39.13 -26.82 6.07
CA THR A 83 -38.08 -26.03 6.72
C THR A 83 -37.13 -25.46 5.66
N VAL A 84 -36.94 -24.14 5.69
CA VAL A 84 -35.95 -23.44 4.87
C VAL A 84 -34.87 -22.83 5.74
N HIS A 85 -33.65 -22.76 5.20
CA HIS A 85 -32.47 -22.15 5.81
C HIS A 85 -32.12 -20.89 5.01
N LEU A 86 -32.41 -19.74 5.58
CA LEU A 86 -32.07 -18.44 5.03
C LEU A 86 -30.70 -18.02 5.56
N ASN A 87 -29.69 -18.06 4.70
CA ASN A 87 -28.34 -17.59 5.00
C ASN A 87 -28.26 -16.11 4.60
N LEU A 88 -28.25 -15.24 5.60
CA LEU A 88 -28.19 -13.79 5.45
C LEU A 88 -26.74 -13.33 5.36
N ASP A 89 -26.37 -12.73 4.24
CA ASP A 89 -25.10 -12.03 4.05
C ASP A 89 -25.06 -10.78 4.93
N ARG A 90 -24.03 -10.64 5.77
CA ARG A 90 -23.86 -9.48 6.65
C ARG A 90 -23.38 -8.27 5.84
N ALA A 91 -23.87 -7.08 6.20
CA ALA A 91 -23.44 -5.80 5.63
C ALA A 91 -22.03 -5.37 6.10
N GLU A 92 -21.52 -5.97 7.18
CA GLU A 92 -20.15 -5.80 7.65
C GLU A 92 -19.16 -6.30 6.59
N GLY A 93 -18.71 -5.39 5.73
CA GLY A 93 -17.58 -5.56 4.81
C GLY A 93 -17.63 -6.85 4.00
N ALA A 94 -18.66 -7.01 3.17
CA ALA A 94 -18.77 -8.19 2.31
C ALA A 94 -17.56 -8.25 1.34
N PRO A 95 -16.83 -9.38 1.30
CA PRO A 95 -15.99 -9.67 0.14
C PRO A 95 -16.92 -9.86 -1.08
N GLY A 96 -16.78 -9.01 -2.11
CA GLY A 96 -17.52 -9.14 -3.37
C GLY A 96 -18.57 -8.05 -3.65
N GLU A 97 -18.64 -6.99 -2.85
CA GLU A 97 -19.24 -5.73 -3.28
C GLU A 97 -18.51 -5.26 -4.56
N SER A 98 -19.19 -5.37 -5.70
CA SER A 98 -18.67 -4.80 -6.93
C SER A 98 -18.81 -3.29 -6.87
N LEU A 99 -17.79 -2.58 -7.38
CA LEU A 99 -17.88 -1.14 -7.55
C LEU A 99 -19.15 -0.81 -8.35
N ALA A 100 -19.94 0.16 -7.87
CA ALA A 100 -21.19 0.56 -8.53
C ALA A 100 -20.97 1.00 -10.00
N SER A 101 -19.78 1.46 -10.34
CA SER A 101 -19.35 1.71 -11.71
C SER A 101 -17.87 1.37 -11.89
N PRO A 102 -17.53 0.14 -12.33
CA PRO A 102 -16.13 -0.29 -12.45
C PRO A 102 -15.29 0.50 -13.47
N GLY A 103 -15.93 1.25 -14.38
CA GLY A 103 -15.23 2.15 -15.31
C GLY A 103 -14.97 3.56 -14.77
N ARG A 104 -15.58 3.93 -13.63
CA ARG A 104 -15.48 5.26 -13.02
C ARG A 104 -15.05 5.22 -11.55
N MET A 105 -14.91 4.03 -11.00
CA MET A 105 -14.48 3.78 -9.63
C MET A 105 -13.27 2.86 -9.66
N MET A 106 -12.41 3.01 -8.66
CA MET A 106 -11.29 2.13 -8.42
C MET A 106 -11.31 1.76 -6.94
N ALA A 107 -11.17 0.46 -6.64
CA ALA A 107 -10.96 0.02 -5.28
C ALA A 107 -9.54 0.46 -4.85
N MET A 108 -9.43 1.02 -3.66
CA MET A 108 -8.18 1.44 -3.06
C MET A 108 -8.07 0.81 -1.68
N GLU A 109 -6.86 0.43 -1.29
CA GLU A 109 -6.56 -0.12 0.03
C GLU A 109 -5.89 0.94 0.89
N ALA A 110 -6.45 1.20 2.08
CA ALA A 110 -5.81 2.07 3.05
C ALA A 110 -4.75 1.28 3.82
N VAL A 111 -3.49 1.73 3.71
CA VAL A 111 -2.34 1.13 4.39
C VAL A 111 -1.61 2.22 5.16
N ARG A 112 -1.01 1.85 6.29
CA ARG A 112 -0.10 2.70 7.03
C ARG A 112 1.33 2.27 6.73
N PHE A 113 2.12 3.17 6.15
CA PHE A 113 3.55 3.00 5.99
C PHE A 113 4.24 3.39 7.28
N ASP A 114 5.05 2.48 7.81
CA ASP A 114 6.01 2.75 8.86
C ASP A 114 7.36 3.03 8.19
N LEU A 115 7.83 4.29 8.26
CA LEU A 115 9.11 4.72 7.71
C LEU A 115 10.21 4.71 8.79
N GLY A 116 9.88 4.25 10.00
CA GLY A 116 10.75 4.09 11.14
C GLY A 116 11.14 5.41 11.81
N ALA A 117 12.17 5.32 12.66
CA ALA A 117 12.81 6.44 13.34
C ALA A 117 14.25 6.62 12.81
N PRO A 118 14.43 7.29 11.65
CA PRO A 118 15.72 7.41 11.02
C PRO A 118 16.67 8.23 11.89
N VAL A 119 17.93 7.81 12.00
CA VAL A 119 19.00 8.62 12.60
C VAL A 119 19.19 9.92 11.83
N GLY A 120 19.77 10.94 12.47
CA GLY A 120 20.04 12.23 11.83
C GLY A 120 20.85 12.08 10.52
N SER A 121 20.62 13.01 9.59
CA SER A 121 21.38 13.04 8.33
C SER A 121 22.86 13.22 8.61
N ASP A 122 23.67 12.46 7.89
CA ASP A 122 25.12 12.46 7.99
C ASP A 122 25.69 12.68 6.58
N SER A 123 26.33 13.83 6.36
CA SER A 123 26.83 14.25 5.04
C SER A 123 28.04 13.44 4.56
N ASP A 124 28.75 12.79 5.47
CA ASP A 124 29.95 11.98 5.18
C ASP A 124 29.80 10.54 5.69
N GLY A 125 28.57 10.13 6.01
CA GLY A 125 28.26 8.80 6.52
C GLY A 125 28.61 7.65 5.58
N VAL A 126 28.67 7.87 4.25
CA VAL A 126 29.09 6.84 3.27
C VAL A 126 30.57 6.96 2.94
N CYS A 127 31.03 8.17 2.62
CA CYS A 127 32.43 8.48 2.34
C CYS A 127 32.86 9.68 3.19
N ALA A 128 33.86 9.47 4.05
CA ALA A 128 34.61 10.56 4.65
C ALA A 128 35.33 11.37 3.56
N SER A 129 35.59 12.65 3.85
CA SER A 129 36.22 13.58 2.90
C SER A 129 37.49 13.01 2.28
N GLN A 130 37.53 12.88 0.95
CA GLN A 130 38.66 12.32 0.22
C GLN A 130 38.80 12.89 -1.19
N ASP A 131 39.93 12.62 -1.84
CA ASP A 131 40.12 12.89 -3.26
C ASP A 131 39.64 11.71 -4.09
N GLY A 132 39.04 12.00 -5.25
CA GLY A 132 38.53 11.00 -6.19
C GLY A 132 39.23 11.11 -7.53
N ALA A 133 39.66 9.98 -8.10
CA ALA A 133 40.15 9.91 -9.46
C ALA A 133 39.02 9.62 -10.44
N ALA A 134 39.07 10.23 -11.64
CA ALA A 134 38.07 10.01 -12.68
C ALA A 134 37.88 8.51 -12.99
N GLY A 135 36.63 8.04 -12.93
CA GLY A 135 36.25 6.67 -13.26
C GLY A 135 36.64 5.61 -12.22
N ALA A 136 37.29 5.99 -11.11
CA ALA A 136 37.64 5.09 -10.02
C ALA A 136 36.63 5.23 -8.87
N PRO A 137 36.14 4.13 -8.27
CA PRO A 137 35.29 4.21 -7.09
C PRO A 137 35.97 4.93 -5.92
N LEU A 138 35.22 5.80 -5.23
CA LEU A 138 35.63 6.34 -3.93
C LEU A 138 35.70 5.22 -2.89
N LEU A 139 36.53 5.40 -1.87
CA LEU A 139 36.55 4.50 -0.74
C LEU A 139 35.32 4.77 0.14
N LEU A 140 34.50 3.74 0.39
CA LEU A 140 33.41 3.83 1.36
C LEU A 140 34.00 3.68 2.76
N ASN A 141 34.29 4.80 3.41
CA ASN A 141 34.96 4.89 4.72
C ASN A 141 34.23 5.83 5.70
N GLY A 142 32.98 6.17 5.41
CA GLY A 142 32.12 6.88 6.36
C GLY A 142 31.61 5.96 7.47
N VAL A 143 30.96 6.54 8.49
CA VAL A 143 30.50 5.79 9.68
C VAL A 143 29.45 4.71 9.37
N LEU A 144 28.71 4.85 8.26
CA LEU A 144 27.70 3.89 7.80
C LEU A 144 28.31 2.79 6.92
N ALA A 145 29.59 2.90 6.55
CA ALA A 145 30.32 1.92 5.76
C ALA A 145 30.87 0.78 6.63
N SER A 146 30.59 -0.45 6.23
CA SER A 146 31.24 -1.64 6.79
C SER A 146 32.69 -1.69 6.30
N GLU A 147 33.65 -1.55 7.21
CA GLU A 147 35.08 -1.59 6.90
C GLU A 147 35.51 -2.91 6.22
N SER A 148 34.82 -4.02 6.49
CA SER A 148 35.14 -5.34 5.94
C SER A 148 34.46 -5.65 4.60
N GLU A 149 33.34 -5.01 4.30
CA GLU A 149 32.52 -5.35 3.12
C GLU A 149 32.54 -4.25 2.04
N GLY A 150 32.98 -3.03 2.38
CA GLY A 150 32.97 -1.91 1.44
C GLY A 150 31.55 -1.53 1.00
N VAL A 151 30.57 -1.70 1.89
CA VAL A 151 29.15 -1.40 1.68
C VAL A 151 28.70 -0.46 2.78
N ALA A 152 28.07 0.66 2.41
CA ALA A 152 27.37 1.50 3.37
C ALA A 152 25.91 1.08 3.50
N THR A 153 25.43 0.96 4.74
CA THR A 153 24.04 0.54 5.02
C THR A 153 23.30 1.62 5.79
N PHE A 154 22.15 2.02 5.27
CA PHE A 154 21.26 2.94 5.97
C PHE A 154 20.31 2.16 6.88
N ASP A 155 19.95 2.74 8.01
CA ASP A 155 18.94 2.24 8.96
C ASP A 155 17.56 2.08 8.30
N VAL A 156 17.17 3.03 7.45
CA VAL A 156 15.97 3.00 6.59
C VAL A 156 16.36 3.39 5.16
N PRO A 157 15.54 3.11 4.13
CA PRO A 157 15.85 3.51 2.76
C PRO A 157 15.85 5.03 2.60
N ARG A 158 16.94 5.61 2.09
CA ARG A 158 17.11 7.07 1.98
C ARG A 158 17.85 7.52 0.73
N ASN A 159 17.69 8.78 0.37
CA ASN A 159 18.51 9.36 -0.68
C ASN A 159 19.97 9.54 -0.28
N VAL A 160 20.82 9.59 -1.29
CA VAL A 160 22.23 9.93 -1.14
C VAL A 160 22.45 11.42 -1.40
N VAL A 161 23.28 12.05 -0.58
CA VAL A 161 23.77 13.41 -0.79
C VAL A 161 25.28 13.41 -0.88
N ALA A 162 25.84 14.34 -1.64
CA ALA A 162 27.30 14.48 -1.76
C ALA A 162 27.71 15.91 -2.07
N ALA A 163 28.94 16.25 -1.73
CA ALA A 163 29.59 17.51 -2.08
C ALA A 163 31.05 17.29 -2.42
N TRP A 164 31.59 18.05 -3.39
CA TRP A 164 32.97 17.93 -3.87
C TRP A 164 33.41 19.20 -4.60
N THR A 165 34.68 19.27 -4.99
CA THR A 165 35.21 20.38 -5.80
C THR A 165 35.21 20.08 -7.30
N GLY A 166 35.00 21.11 -8.12
CA GLY A 166 35.09 21.00 -9.57
C GLY A 166 33.87 20.33 -10.20
N ALA A 167 33.64 20.59 -11.48
CA ALA A 167 32.47 20.04 -12.18
C ALA A 167 32.69 18.57 -12.52
N ALA A 168 31.87 17.70 -11.93
CA ALA A 168 31.85 16.27 -12.21
C ALA A 168 30.41 15.74 -12.13
N VAL A 169 30.19 14.56 -12.70
CA VAL A 169 29.02 13.72 -12.41
C VAL A 169 29.44 12.66 -11.41
N LEU A 170 28.64 12.46 -10.37
CA LEU A 170 28.78 11.36 -9.44
C LEU A 170 27.72 10.31 -9.74
N THR A 171 28.15 9.07 -9.96
CA THR A 171 27.27 7.92 -10.14
C THR A 171 27.35 7.05 -8.90
N VAL A 172 26.20 6.80 -8.30
CA VAL A 172 26.01 5.98 -7.11
C VAL A 172 25.32 4.69 -7.52
N THR A 173 25.86 3.57 -7.06
CA THR A 173 25.27 2.24 -7.22
C THR A 173 25.07 1.61 -5.85
N GLY A 174 23.95 0.92 -5.69
CA GLY A 174 23.60 0.24 -4.45
C GLY A 174 22.37 -0.63 -4.62
N THR A 175 21.68 -0.91 -3.53
CA THR A 175 20.41 -1.63 -3.56
C THR A 175 19.34 -0.89 -2.79
N ASP A 176 18.08 -1.15 -3.12
CA ASP A 176 16.95 -0.70 -2.32
C ASP A 176 16.59 -1.68 -1.18
N GLU A 177 15.49 -1.41 -0.48
CA GLU A 177 15.02 -2.21 0.65
C GLU A 177 14.67 -3.66 0.32
N PHE A 178 14.42 -3.95 -0.95
CA PHE A 178 14.10 -5.29 -1.44
C PHE A 178 15.31 -6.01 -2.02
N GLY A 179 16.47 -5.36 -2.05
CA GLY A 179 17.70 -5.89 -2.62
C GLY A 179 17.84 -5.68 -4.13
N ASP A 180 16.92 -4.95 -4.76
CA ASP A 180 16.99 -4.64 -6.19
C ASP A 180 18.07 -3.57 -6.42
N THR A 181 18.86 -3.72 -7.49
CA THR A 181 19.94 -2.78 -7.83
C THR A 181 19.37 -1.41 -8.16
N VAL A 182 19.97 -0.35 -7.60
CA VAL A 182 19.63 1.04 -7.89
C VAL A 182 20.88 1.77 -8.36
N VAL A 183 20.75 2.50 -9.46
CA VAL A 183 21.78 3.43 -9.94
C VAL A 183 21.20 4.84 -10.05
N GLU A 184 21.93 5.83 -9.51
CA GLU A 184 21.61 7.24 -9.65
C GLU A 184 22.86 8.05 -10.05
N SER A 185 22.72 8.97 -11.00
CA SER A 185 23.77 9.91 -11.38
C SER A 185 23.33 11.34 -11.14
N SER A 186 24.23 12.16 -10.62
CA SER A 186 24.03 13.60 -10.51
C SER A 186 24.04 14.28 -11.89
N GLY A 187 23.60 15.54 -11.95
CA GLY A 187 24.03 16.44 -13.01
C GLY A 187 25.53 16.77 -12.87
N SER A 188 26.12 17.35 -13.91
CA SER A 188 27.48 17.91 -13.80
C SER A 188 27.45 19.10 -12.83
N GLY A 189 28.28 19.07 -11.79
CA GLY A 189 28.30 20.10 -10.76
C GLY A 189 29.28 19.78 -9.63
N THR A 190 29.00 20.32 -8.45
CA THR A 190 29.83 20.20 -7.21
C THR A 190 29.06 19.59 -6.04
N SER A 191 27.81 19.15 -6.28
CA SER A 191 26.95 18.60 -5.25
C SER A 191 25.88 17.71 -5.85
N MET A 192 25.39 16.78 -5.05
CA MET A 192 24.29 15.87 -5.36
C MET A 192 23.27 15.92 -4.24
N ILE A 193 22.00 16.04 -4.61
CA ILE A 193 20.86 15.70 -3.77
C ILE A 193 20.08 14.63 -4.54
N GLY A 194 20.25 13.38 -4.13
CA GLY A 194 19.64 12.23 -4.78
C GLY A 194 18.13 12.26 -4.69
N LYS A 195 17.49 11.66 -5.68
CA LYS A 195 16.04 11.50 -5.85
C LYS A 195 15.59 10.07 -5.59
N LYS A 196 16.50 9.10 -5.64
CA LYS A 196 16.21 7.68 -5.40
C LYS A 196 16.56 7.30 -3.99
N ALA A 197 15.84 6.34 -3.42
CA ALA A 197 16.12 5.81 -2.10
C ALA A 197 16.96 4.53 -2.19
N PHE A 198 18.07 4.52 -1.46
CA PHE A 198 18.99 3.40 -1.31
C PHE A 198 18.83 2.82 0.10
N LYS A 199 18.88 1.50 0.21
CA LYS A 199 19.09 0.81 1.50
C LYS A 199 20.57 0.54 1.73
N THR A 200 21.29 0.19 0.67
CA THR A 200 22.75 0.07 0.69
C THR A 200 23.38 0.85 -0.43
N VAL A 201 24.61 1.29 -0.24
CA VAL A 201 25.48 1.87 -1.27
C VAL A 201 26.73 0.99 -1.39
N THR A 202 27.01 0.54 -2.60
CA THR A 202 28.12 -0.38 -2.90
C THR A 202 29.19 0.24 -3.77
N SER A 203 28.89 1.34 -4.48
CA SER A 203 29.88 2.06 -5.28
C SER A 203 29.49 3.51 -5.47
N VAL A 204 30.49 4.38 -5.50
CA VAL A 204 30.36 5.80 -5.81
C VAL A 204 31.50 6.21 -6.73
N VAL A 205 31.21 6.62 -7.97
CA VAL A 205 32.21 6.87 -9.01
C VAL A 205 32.07 8.29 -9.58
N PRO A 206 33.12 9.14 -9.52
CA PRO A 206 33.11 10.44 -10.16
C PRO A 206 33.57 10.35 -11.63
N SER A 207 32.98 11.17 -12.51
CA SER A 207 33.32 11.22 -13.94
C SER A 207 34.60 12.01 -14.24
N ALA A 208 35.12 12.76 -13.28
CA ALA A 208 36.33 13.57 -13.37
C ALA A 208 37.06 13.52 -12.02
N SER A 209 38.34 13.92 -12.00
CA SER A 209 39.05 14.00 -10.72
C SER A 209 38.50 15.15 -9.89
N ILE A 210 38.24 14.87 -8.62
CA ILE A 210 37.62 15.77 -7.64
C ILE A 210 38.39 15.71 -6.32
N THR A 211 38.27 16.74 -5.50
CA THR A 211 38.84 16.74 -4.14
C THR A 211 37.75 17.05 -3.11
N ALA A 212 38.06 16.76 -1.84
CA ALA A 212 37.17 16.96 -0.70
C ALA A 212 35.75 16.38 -0.90
N ALA A 213 35.67 15.23 -1.57
CA ALA A 213 34.41 14.53 -1.82
C ALA A 213 33.88 13.93 -0.52
N THR A 214 32.66 14.30 -0.14
CA THR A 214 31.89 13.72 0.97
C THR A 214 30.62 13.11 0.40
N VAL A 215 30.21 11.96 0.94
CA VAL A 215 29.00 11.25 0.51
C VAL A 215 28.29 10.73 1.75
N GLY A 216 26.98 10.89 1.77
CA GLY A 216 26.17 10.63 2.94
C GLY A 216 24.69 10.47 2.61
N ASN A 217 23.84 10.62 3.61
CA ASN A 217 22.39 10.52 3.48
C ASN A 217 21.69 11.83 3.90
N SER A 218 20.45 12.00 3.46
CA SER A 218 19.58 13.09 3.92
C SER A 218 18.28 12.54 4.48
N LYS A 219 17.30 13.42 4.69
CA LYS A 219 15.98 13.10 5.26
C LYS A 219 14.94 12.68 4.21
N VAL A 220 15.34 12.48 2.96
CA VAL A 220 14.42 11.97 1.93
C VAL A 220 14.33 10.46 2.09
N LEU A 221 13.18 9.97 2.54
CA LEU A 221 12.90 8.57 2.83
C LEU A 221 12.26 7.89 1.61
N GLY A 222 12.64 6.63 1.38
CA GLY A 222 12.00 5.78 0.37
C GLY A 222 10.65 5.25 0.85
N LEU A 223 9.69 5.13 -0.07
CA LEU A 223 8.41 4.51 0.22
C LEU A 223 8.46 3.00 -0.06
N PRO A 224 7.82 2.15 0.77
CA PRO A 224 7.85 0.70 0.61
C PRO A 224 7.00 0.17 -0.56
N ALA A 225 6.07 0.98 -1.07
CA ALA A 225 5.23 0.65 -2.23
C ALA A 225 4.99 1.87 -3.13
N PHE A 226 4.55 1.60 -4.35
CA PHE A 226 4.34 2.60 -5.39
C PHE A 226 3.27 3.62 -5.02
N LEU A 227 3.68 4.88 -4.87
CA LEU A 227 2.81 6.02 -4.72
C LEU A 227 2.55 6.67 -6.09
N ALA A 228 1.36 6.46 -6.64
CA ALA A 228 1.03 7.02 -7.95
C ALA A 228 0.76 8.53 -7.94
N ALA A 229 0.23 9.07 -6.83
CA ALA A 229 -0.08 10.48 -6.68
C ALA A 229 0.00 10.89 -5.21
N THR A 230 0.49 12.11 -4.93
CA THR A 230 0.65 12.60 -3.56
C THR A 230 -0.68 12.81 -2.83
N VAL A 231 -1.76 13.07 -3.56
CA VAL A 231 -3.12 13.20 -3.01
C VAL A 231 -3.66 11.88 -2.44
N ASP A 232 -3.05 10.74 -2.76
CA ASP A 232 -3.40 9.45 -2.19
C ASP A 232 -2.83 9.29 -0.76
N VAL A 233 -1.99 10.22 -0.28
CA VAL A 233 -1.56 10.30 1.13
C VAL A 233 -2.58 11.10 1.94
N LEU A 234 -3.22 10.43 2.90
CA LEU A 234 -4.31 11.00 3.71
C LEU A 234 -3.82 11.70 4.98
N ALA A 235 -2.70 11.22 5.54
CA ALA A 235 -2.11 11.79 6.73
C ALA A 235 -0.61 11.51 6.78
N GLU A 236 0.13 12.54 7.17
CA GLU A 236 1.51 12.42 7.63
C GLU A 236 1.49 12.40 9.16
N ILE A 237 2.26 11.49 9.74
CA ILE A 237 2.24 11.23 11.17
C ILE A 237 3.68 11.26 11.69
N GLU A 238 3.88 12.03 12.76
CA GLU A 238 5.12 12.12 13.50
C GLU A 238 4.79 11.80 14.97
N ASP A 239 5.44 10.77 15.53
CA ASP A 239 5.26 10.33 16.92
C ASP A 239 3.79 10.09 17.31
N GLY A 240 3.02 9.51 16.38
CA GLY A 240 1.60 9.19 16.57
C GLY A 240 0.66 10.40 16.48
N ALA A 241 1.17 11.61 16.23
CA ALA A 241 0.39 12.82 16.03
C ALA A 241 0.42 13.27 14.55
N ALA A 242 -0.54 14.10 14.15
CA ALA A 242 -0.52 14.70 12.82
C ALA A 242 0.73 15.58 12.66
N ALA A 243 1.53 15.30 11.65
CA ALA A 243 2.75 16.03 11.36
C ALA A 243 2.49 17.34 10.60
N THR A 244 3.45 18.26 10.65
CA THR A 244 3.53 19.34 9.66
C THR A 244 3.79 18.71 8.28
N PRO A 245 3.04 19.09 7.23
CA PRO A 245 3.23 18.52 5.90
C PRO A 245 4.66 18.69 5.39
N GLY A 246 5.28 17.57 5.05
CA GLY A 246 6.56 17.47 4.38
C GLY A 246 6.41 17.54 2.86
N THR A 247 7.41 17.02 2.16
CA THR A 247 7.43 16.95 0.70
C THR A 247 7.31 15.52 0.23
N LEU A 248 6.24 15.24 -0.52
CA LEU A 248 5.98 13.94 -1.16
C LEU A 248 6.32 14.03 -2.65
N VAL A 249 6.92 12.97 -3.19
CA VAL A 249 7.16 12.81 -4.62
C VAL A 249 6.64 11.45 -5.05
N PRO A 250 5.75 11.38 -6.07
CA PRO A 250 5.21 10.11 -6.54
C PRO A 250 6.30 9.27 -7.23
N GLY A 251 6.09 7.96 -7.29
CA GLY A 251 6.96 7.05 -8.02
C GLY A 251 6.97 7.33 -9.52
N VAL A 252 8.10 7.08 -10.17
CA VAL A 252 8.21 7.26 -11.62
C VAL A 252 7.41 6.21 -12.39
N THR A 253 6.76 6.65 -13.47
CA THR A 253 5.95 5.77 -14.35
C THR A 253 6.62 5.48 -15.69
N ALA A 254 7.62 6.28 -16.08
CA ALA A 254 8.48 5.99 -17.22
C ALA A 254 9.56 4.98 -16.83
N ALA A 255 10.16 4.31 -17.83
CA ALA A 255 11.31 3.44 -17.60
C ALA A 255 12.38 4.17 -16.79
N ALA A 256 12.84 3.55 -15.71
CA ALA A 256 13.79 4.17 -14.81
C ALA A 256 15.14 4.33 -15.49
N THR A 257 15.82 5.45 -15.22
CA THR A 257 17.20 5.69 -15.62
C THR A 257 17.99 6.22 -14.43
N ALA A 258 19.29 6.42 -14.60
CA ALA A 258 20.13 7.03 -13.58
C ALA A 258 19.70 8.45 -13.16
N SER A 259 18.87 9.15 -13.94
CA SER A 259 18.47 10.55 -13.65
C SER A 259 16.99 10.75 -13.33
N THR A 260 16.17 9.69 -13.48
CA THR A 260 14.76 9.70 -13.04
C THR A 260 14.66 9.68 -11.51
N GLY A 261 13.48 10.01 -10.98
CA GLY A 261 13.18 9.84 -9.56
C GLY A 261 13.11 8.36 -9.13
N ASP A 262 12.75 8.15 -7.86
CA ASP A 262 12.51 6.83 -7.29
C ASP A 262 11.32 6.12 -7.95
N VAL A 263 11.40 4.80 -8.11
CA VAL A 263 10.34 3.99 -8.75
C VAL A 263 9.12 3.83 -7.87
N ARG A 264 9.25 3.88 -6.54
CA ARG A 264 8.14 3.82 -5.58
C ARG A 264 7.66 5.21 -5.18
N GLY A 265 8.59 6.15 -5.08
CA GLY A 265 8.35 7.51 -4.61
C GLY A 265 9.09 7.77 -3.30
N THR A 266 9.06 9.02 -2.86
CA THR A 266 9.79 9.44 -1.66
C THR A 266 8.98 10.40 -0.80
N TYR A 267 9.38 10.48 0.47
CA TYR A 267 8.85 11.41 1.44
C TYR A 267 9.99 12.09 2.19
N SER A 268 10.02 13.42 2.18
CA SER A 268 10.88 14.20 3.06
C SER A 268 10.02 14.82 4.16
N PRO A 269 10.12 14.35 5.41
CA PRO A 269 9.44 15.00 6.53
C PRO A 269 9.84 16.49 6.66
N ASP A 270 8.92 17.29 7.20
CA ASP A 270 9.20 18.70 7.50
C ASP A 270 10.28 18.82 8.58
N SER A 271 10.13 18.06 9.66
CA SER A 271 11.15 17.95 10.71
C SER A 271 12.36 17.14 10.25
N ASN A 272 13.48 17.31 10.95
CA ASN A 272 14.67 16.50 10.68
C ASN A 272 14.65 15.22 11.53
N PRO A 273 15.01 14.07 10.94
CA PRO A 273 15.22 12.83 11.69
C PRO A 273 16.30 12.99 12.78
N ASP A 274 16.15 12.27 13.88
CA ASP A 274 17.07 12.31 15.04
C ASP A 274 17.26 10.94 15.71
N GLY A 275 16.77 9.87 15.09
CA GLY A 275 16.80 8.51 15.61
C GLY A 275 15.73 8.21 16.67
N SER A 276 14.90 9.19 17.04
CA SER A 276 13.81 9.04 18.01
C SER A 276 12.44 9.34 17.40
N LYS A 277 12.33 10.36 16.53
CA LYS A 277 11.10 10.69 15.83
C LYS A 277 10.68 9.57 14.89
N ASN A 278 9.50 9.00 15.09
CA ASN A 278 8.92 8.01 14.21
C ASN A 278 8.08 8.67 13.11
N PHE A 279 8.33 8.33 11.84
CA PHE A 279 7.61 8.86 10.69
C PHE A 279 6.72 7.80 10.07
N GLU A 280 5.45 8.15 9.85
CA GLU A 280 4.47 7.25 9.25
C GLU A 280 3.57 7.98 8.27
N LEU A 281 3.05 7.27 7.28
CA LEU A 281 2.08 7.79 6.32
C LEU A 281 0.83 6.91 6.28
N THR A 282 -0.35 7.52 6.32
CA THR A 282 -1.59 6.80 5.94
C THR A 282 -1.85 7.04 4.46
N VAL A 283 -1.86 5.98 3.65
CA VAL A 283 -1.85 6.05 2.18
C VAL A 283 -2.94 5.16 1.60
N LEU A 284 -3.61 5.65 0.55
CA LEU A 284 -4.49 4.86 -0.31
C LEU A 284 -3.68 4.28 -1.46
N LEU A 285 -3.67 2.96 -1.60
CA LEU A 285 -2.94 2.27 -2.66
C LEU A 285 -3.89 1.57 -3.62
N ARG A 286 -3.52 1.60 -4.91
CA ARG A 286 -4.18 0.80 -5.95
C ARG A 286 -3.83 -0.68 -5.83
N SER A 287 -2.63 -0.96 -5.33
CA SER A 287 -2.11 -2.29 -5.05
C SER A 287 -1.03 -2.18 -4.00
N VAL A 288 -1.16 -2.96 -2.93
CA VAL A 288 -0.22 -2.98 -1.81
C VAL A 288 1.10 -3.68 -2.14
N SER A 289 1.12 -4.48 -3.21
CA SER A 289 2.31 -5.21 -3.65
C SER A 289 3.07 -4.52 -4.78
N ALA A 290 2.52 -3.42 -5.33
CA ALA A 290 3.16 -2.72 -6.45
C ALA A 290 4.40 -1.97 -5.97
N LYS A 291 5.55 -2.28 -6.57
CA LYS A 291 6.85 -1.64 -6.28
C LYS A 291 7.26 -0.58 -7.31
N GLY A 292 6.38 -0.26 -8.26
CA GLY A 292 6.66 0.66 -9.35
C GLY A 292 7.18 -0.06 -10.60
N VAL A 293 7.80 0.70 -11.50
CA VAL A 293 8.53 0.14 -12.64
C VAL A 293 9.81 -0.55 -12.16
N GLU A 294 10.41 -1.37 -13.02
CA GLU A 294 11.72 -1.98 -12.74
C GLU A 294 12.77 -0.91 -12.45
N GLN A 295 13.67 -1.22 -11.51
CA GLN A 295 14.79 -0.35 -11.19
C GLN A 295 15.79 -0.30 -12.35
N PHE A 296 16.58 0.77 -12.39
CA PHE A 296 17.65 0.91 -13.37
C PHE A 296 18.93 0.25 -12.85
N GLU A 297 19.37 -0.81 -13.55
CA GLU A 297 20.54 -1.61 -13.15
C GLU A 297 21.90 -1.07 -13.65
N GLY A 298 21.92 -0.04 -14.51
CA GLY A 298 23.14 0.55 -15.08
C GLY A 298 23.26 0.44 -16.59
#